data_AF-A0A1F6H1K9-F1
#
_entry.id   AF-A0A1F6H1K9-F1
#
_cell.length_a   1.000
_cell.length_b   1.000
_cell.length_c   1.000
_cell.angle_alpha   90.00
_cell.angle_beta   90.00
_cell.angle_gamma   90.00
#
_symmetry.space_group_name_H-M   'P 1'
#
loop_
_entity.id
_entity.type
_entity.pdbx_description
1 polymer ?
#
loop_
_entity_poly.entity_id
_entity_poly.type
_entity_poly.pdbx_seq_one_letter_code
_entity_poly.pdbx_strand_id
1 'polypeptide(L)'
;MVPTKPELLKDIASAAERMGLDGEDLLGMLDEVLDDCIGKVEKLAQAASSGDAVQTSAIAHDIKGSTLNYGITAPSVIAKEIEAKKLEAAGRIPELKEVLLAIKAMDLAN
;
A
#
# COMPACT_ATOMS: atom_id res chain seq x y z
N MET A 1 2.50 -3.68 -11.48
CA MET A 1 1.71 -2.87 -12.44
C MET A 1 1.00 -1.79 -11.63
N VAL A 2 1.15 -0.53 -12.01
CA VAL A 2 0.43 0.60 -11.37
C VAL A 2 -1.02 0.58 -11.88
N PRO A 3 -2.04 0.67 -11.02
CA PRO A 3 -3.44 0.70 -11.45
C PRO A 3 -3.75 2.00 -12.22
N THR A 4 -4.78 1.98 -13.07
CA THR A 4 -5.29 3.21 -13.68
C THR A 4 -6.20 3.98 -12.72
N LYS A 5 -6.38 5.30 -12.91
CA LYS A 5 -7.30 6.13 -12.10
C LYS A 5 -8.73 5.54 -12.05
N PRO A 6 -9.37 5.11 -13.16
CA PRO A 6 -10.71 4.52 -13.10
C PRO A 6 -10.80 3.22 -12.30
N GLU A 7 -9.79 2.35 -12.42
CA GLU A 7 -9.73 1.11 -11.63
C GLU A 7 -9.59 1.41 -10.14
N LEU A 8 -8.71 2.35 -9.80
CA LEU A 8 -8.47 2.75 -8.42
C LEU A 8 -9.71 3.38 -7.78
N LEU A 9 -10.40 4.30 -8.48
CA LEU A 9 -11.64 4.92 -7.98
C LEU A 9 -12.75 3.87 -7.74
N LYS A 10 -12.86 2.87 -8.61
CA LYS A 10 -13.81 1.77 -8.42
C LYS A 10 -13.49 0.93 -7.18
N ASP A 11 -12.21 0.60 -6.98
CA ASP A 11 -11.78 -0.19 -5.82
C ASP A 11 -11.94 0.59 -4.51
N ILE A 12 -11.63 1.90 -4.52
CA ILE A 12 -11.86 2.83 -3.40
C ILE A 12 -13.34 2.91 -3.06
N ALA A 13 -14.22 3.12 -4.05
CA ALA A 13 -15.66 3.15 -3.81
C ALA A 13 -16.17 1.84 -3.18
N SER A 14 -15.69 0.70 -3.68
CA SER A 14 -16.01 -0.62 -3.11
C SER A 14 -15.49 -0.78 -1.68
N ALA A 15 -14.36 -0.15 -1.34
CA ALA A 15 -13.79 -0.16 0.00
C ALA A 15 -14.59 0.74 0.96
N ALA A 16 -15.00 1.92 0.50
CA ALA A 16 -15.84 2.84 1.25
C ALA A 16 -17.16 2.18 1.64
N GLU A 17 -17.82 1.49 0.70
CA GLU A 17 -19.05 0.73 0.97
C GLU A 17 -18.85 -0.33 2.07
N ARG A 18 -17.73 -1.06 2.07
CA ARG A 18 -17.41 -2.05 3.12
C ARG A 18 -17.20 -1.40 4.48
N MET A 19 -16.73 -0.15 4.51
CA MET A 19 -16.50 0.63 5.72
C MET A 19 -17.74 1.40 6.18
N GLY A 20 -18.83 1.40 5.41
CA GLY A 20 -20.01 2.23 5.68
C GLY A 20 -19.76 3.72 5.49
N LEU A 21 -18.81 4.07 4.62
CA LEU A 21 -18.45 5.44 4.23
C LEU A 21 -18.90 5.70 2.79
N ASP A 22 -18.98 6.97 2.40
CA ASP A 22 -19.01 7.32 0.99
C ASP A 22 -17.58 7.38 0.40
N GLY A 23 -17.50 7.41 -0.93
CA GLY A 23 -16.21 7.39 -1.62
C GLY A 23 -15.38 8.66 -1.41
N GLU A 24 -16.03 9.81 -1.18
CA GLU A 24 -15.35 11.10 -0.98
C GLU A 24 -14.69 11.16 0.40
N ASP A 25 -15.37 10.68 1.44
CA ASP A 25 -14.84 10.54 2.79
C ASP A 25 -13.58 9.67 2.80
N LEU A 26 -13.62 8.52 2.12
CA LEU A 26 -12.48 7.62 2.06
C LEU A 26 -11.32 8.21 1.24
N LEU A 27 -11.62 8.93 0.14
CA LEU A 27 -10.62 9.67 -0.63
C LEU A 27 -9.94 10.76 0.21
N GLY A 28 -10.69 11.44 1.07
CA GLY A 28 -10.16 12.46 1.99
C GLY A 28 -9.12 11.92 2.97
N MET A 29 -9.19 10.63 3.32
CA MET A 29 -8.22 9.95 4.20
C MET A 29 -7.01 9.39 3.44
N LEU A 30 -7.09 9.30 2.12
CA LEU A 30 -6.14 8.53 1.31
C LEU A 30 -4.73 9.11 1.35
N ASP A 31 -4.60 10.43 1.40
CA ASP A 31 -3.31 11.11 1.40
C ASP A 31 -2.47 10.74 2.64
N GLU A 32 -3.10 10.75 3.82
CA GLU A 32 -2.46 10.38 5.09
C GLU A 32 -2.08 8.90 5.11
N VAL A 33 -2.95 8.02 4.58
CA VAL A 33 -2.70 6.58 4.49
C VAL A 33 -1.53 6.27 3.56
N LEU A 34 -1.45 6.97 2.43
CA LEU A 34 -0.34 6.83 1.49
C LEU A 34 0.97 7.30 2.11
N ASP A 35 0.98 8.43 2.82
CA ASP A 35 2.17 8.92 3.53
C ASP A 35 2.66 7.96 4.61
N ASP A 36 1.74 7.44 5.42
CA ASP A 36 2.07 6.43 6.43
C ASP A 36 2.65 5.16 5.78
N CYS A 37 2.02 4.67 4.71
CA CYS A 37 2.53 3.50 3.97
C CYS A 37 3.91 3.75 3.37
N ILE A 38 4.17 4.92 2.79
CA ILE A 38 5.48 5.30 2.25
C ILE A 38 6.53 5.33 3.37
N GLY A 39 6.20 5.90 4.53
CA GLY A 39 7.07 5.89 5.70
C GLY A 39 7.35 4.46 6.22
N LYS A 40 6.35 3.58 6.20
CA LYS A 40 6.51 2.16 6.54
C LYS A 40 7.42 1.43 5.55
N VAL A 41 7.40 1.78 4.26
CA VAL A 41 8.32 1.19 3.26
C VAL A 41 9.78 1.51 3.58
N GLU A 42 10.09 2.67 4.15
CA GLU A 42 11.47 2.99 4.56
C GLU A 42 11.92 2.12 5.74
N LYS A 43 11.03 1.90 6.71
CA LYS A 43 11.29 0.98 7.83
C LYS A 43 11.42 -0.47 7.35
N LEU A 44 10.60 -0.86 6.36
CA LEU A 44 10.67 -2.18 5.71
C LEU A 44 12.02 -2.39 5.04
N ALA A 45 12.51 -1.39 4.30
CA ALA A 45 13.82 -1.43 3.66
C ALA A 45 14.96 -1.58 4.70
N GLN A 46 14.88 -0.86 5.82
CA GLN A 46 15.83 -0.97 6.91
C GLN A 46 15.84 -2.38 7.51
N ALA A 47 14.67 -2.91 7.88
CA ALA A 47 14.53 -4.26 8.44
C ALA A 47 15.06 -5.34 7.49
N ALA A 48 14.78 -5.21 6.19
CA ALA A 48 15.30 -6.14 5.18
C ALA A 48 16.83 -6.05 5.07
N SER A 49 17.38 -4.83 5.07
CA SER A 49 18.83 -4.60 4.99
C SER A 49 19.60 -5.11 6.21
N SER A 50 18.97 -5.11 7.39
CA SER A 50 19.55 -5.66 8.62
C SER A 50 19.35 -7.17 8.77
N GLY A 51 18.70 -7.83 7.80
CA GLY A 51 18.41 -9.27 7.87
C GLY A 51 17.31 -9.64 8.87
N ASP A 52 16.50 -8.69 9.32
CA ASP A 52 15.40 -8.96 10.26
C ASP A 52 14.17 -9.46 9.50
N ALA A 53 14.10 -10.77 9.29
CA ALA A 53 13.00 -11.41 8.59
C ALA A 53 11.65 -11.27 9.32
N VAL A 54 11.65 -11.18 10.66
CA VAL A 54 10.42 -11.08 11.46
C VAL A 54 9.83 -9.68 11.30
N GLN A 55 10.65 -8.65 11.48
CA GLN A 55 10.22 -7.28 11.32
C GLN A 55 9.86 -6.95 9.87
N THR A 56 10.61 -7.50 8.90
CA THR A 56 10.27 -7.39 7.46
C THR A 56 8.86 -7.92 7.20
N SER A 57 8.53 -9.10 7.72
CA SER A 57 7.20 -9.70 7.56
C SER A 57 6.11 -8.86 8.22
N ALA A 58 6.34 -8.40 9.46
CA ALA A 58 5.38 -7.62 10.23
C ALA A 58 5.04 -6.27 9.57
N ILE A 59 6.04 -5.54 9.09
CA ILE A 59 5.82 -4.25 8.41
C ILE A 59 5.10 -4.47 7.08
N ALA A 60 5.47 -5.51 6.33
CA ALA A 60 4.79 -5.84 5.08
C ALA A 60 3.31 -6.23 5.31
N HIS A 61 3.01 -6.95 6.39
CA HIS A 61 1.63 -7.27 6.80
C HIS A 61 0.80 -6.01 7.06
N ASP A 62 1.38 -5.03 7.77
CA ASP A 62 0.73 -3.77 8.09
C ASP A 62 0.44 -2.94 6.83
N ILE A 63 1.42 -2.80 5.92
CA ILE A 63 1.23 -2.12 4.63
C ILE A 63 0.14 -2.82 3.80
N LYS A 64 0.15 -4.16 3.75
CA LYS A 64 -0.86 -4.96 3.04
C LYS A 64 -2.26 -4.68 3.55
N GLY A 65 -2.44 -4.69 4.88
CA GLY A 65 -3.74 -4.42 5.51
C GLY A 65 -4.20 -2.98 5.27
N SER A 66 -3.30 -2.02 5.50
CA SER A 66 -3.57 -0.60 5.29
C SER A 66 -4.00 -0.32 3.85
N THR A 67 -3.22 -0.73 2.86
CA THR A 67 -3.53 -0.46 1.45
C THR A 67 -4.80 -1.17 0.97
N LEU A 68 -5.07 -2.41 1.41
CA LEU A 68 -6.29 -3.13 1.02
C LEU A 68 -7.57 -2.51 1.60
N ASN A 69 -7.50 -2.03 2.85
CA ASN A 69 -8.65 -1.43 3.53
C ASN A 69 -9.15 -0.16 2.80
N TYR A 70 -8.26 0.54 2.10
CA TYR A 70 -8.59 1.74 1.33
C TYR A 70 -8.74 1.47 -0.18
N GLY A 71 -8.86 0.20 -0.60
CA GLY A 71 -9.05 -0.14 -2.02
C GLY A 71 -7.80 0.01 -2.89
N ILE A 72 -6.62 0.15 -2.28
CA ILE A 72 -5.34 0.28 -2.99
C ILE A 72 -4.72 -1.12 -3.19
N THR A 73 -5.30 -1.89 -4.10
CA THR A 73 -5.03 -3.33 -4.23
C THR A 73 -3.58 -3.65 -4.65
N ALA A 74 -3.00 -2.89 -5.58
CA ALA A 74 -1.68 -3.22 -6.16
C ALA A 74 -0.53 -3.22 -5.12
N PRO A 75 -0.35 -2.19 -4.26
CA PRO A 75 0.57 -2.24 -3.13
C PRO A 75 0.33 -3.43 -2.19
N SER A 76 -0.92 -3.77 -1.91
CA SER A 76 -1.28 -4.88 -1.01
C SER A 76 -0.78 -6.23 -1.54
N VAL A 77 -0.88 -6.45 -2.86
CA VAL A 77 -0.36 -7.66 -3.51
C VAL A 77 1.16 -7.78 -3.36
N ILE A 78 1.89 -6.68 -3.56
CA ILE A 78 3.35 -6.67 -3.42
C ILE A 78 3.75 -6.90 -1.96
N ALA A 79 3.09 -6.20 -1.03
CA ALA A 79 3.32 -6.33 0.40
C ALA A 79 3.02 -7.75 0.91
N LYS A 80 1.98 -8.41 0.38
CA LYS A 80 1.69 -9.84 0.67
C LYS A 80 2.83 -10.77 0.24
N GLU A 81 3.47 -10.50 -0.90
CA GLU A 81 4.61 -11.31 -1.35
C GLU A 81 5.81 -11.13 -0.41
N ILE A 82 6.10 -9.89 -0.01
CA ILE A 82 7.17 -9.57 0.95
C ILE A 82 6.86 -10.16 2.33
N GLU A 83 5.62 -10.12 2.80
CA GLU A 83 5.20 -10.73 4.05
C GLU A 83 5.49 -12.24 4.06
N ALA A 84 5.15 -12.93 2.95
CA ALA A 84 5.28 -14.37 2.83
C ALA A 84 6.74 -14.83 2.65
N LYS A 85 7.49 -14.17 1.76
CA LYS A 85 8.86 -14.54 1.35
C LYS A 85 9.95 -13.80 2.13
N LYS A 86 9.59 -12.75 2.88
CA LYS A 86 10.47 -11.98 3.77
C LYS A 86 11.68 -11.45 3.01
N LEU A 87 12.89 -11.83 3.44
CA LEU A 87 14.14 -11.39 2.84
C LEU A 87 14.30 -11.85 1.39
N GLU A 88 13.72 -12.99 0.99
CA GLU A 88 13.80 -13.49 -0.39
C GLU A 88 13.07 -12.57 -1.39
N ALA A 89 12.10 -11.78 -0.92
CA ALA A 89 11.37 -10.81 -1.72
C ALA A 89 11.81 -9.36 -1.46
N ALA A 90 12.93 -9.12 -0.78
CA ALA A 90 13.42 -7.77 -0.49
C ALA A 90 13.62 -6.92 -1.76
N GLY A 91 13.92 -7.55 -2.91
CA GLY A 91 14.02 -6.88 -4.20
C GLY A 91 12.71 -6.25 -4.71
N ARG A 92 11.55 -6.57 -4.10
CA ARG A 92 10.24 -5.99 -4.41
C ARG A 92 9.95 -4.70 -3.63
N ILE A 93 10.75 -4.38 -2.61
CA ILE A 93 10.55 -3.18 -1.76
C ILE A 93 10.61 -1.87 -2.58
N PRO A 94 11.54 -1.69 -3.54
CA PRO A 94 11.55 -0.52 -4.40
C PRO A 94 10.28 -0.40 -5.26
N GLU A 95 9.81 -1.50 -5.84
CA GLU A 95 8.56 -1.53 -6.63
C GLU A 95 7.36 -1.12 -5.77
N LEU A 96 7.28 -1.60 -4.53
CA LEU A 96 6.24 -1.19 -3.59
C LEU A 96 6.24 0.33 -3.36
N LYS A 97 7.43 0.93 -3.17
CA LYS A 97 7.59 2.38 -3.02
C LYS A 97 7.11 3.13 -4.27
N GLU A 98 7.53 2.68 -5.45
CA GLU A 98 7.18 3.29 -6.73
C GLU A 98 5.66 3.28 -6.98
N VAL A 99 4.99 2.16 -6.69
CA VAL A 99 3.53 2.06 -6.88
C VAL A 99 2.80 3.00 -5.91
N LEU A 100 3.20 3.06 -4.64
CA LEU A 100 2.60 3.99 -3.67
C LEU A 100 2.76 5.45 -4.07
N LEU A 101 3.98 5.85 -4.50
CA LEU A 101 4.26 7.20 -4.98
C LEU A 101 3.48 7.52 -6.26
N ALA A 102 3.38 6.57 -7.19
CA ALA A 102 2.63 6.76 -8.42
C ALA A 102 1.15 6.99 -8.13
N ILE A 103 0.58 6.27 -7.17
CA ILE A 103 -0.82 6.45 -6.73
C ILE A 103 -1.02 7.80 -6.04
N LYS A 104 -0.11 8.20 -5.14
CA LYS A 104 -0.17 9.51 -4.47
C LYS A 104 -0.08 10.67 -5.46
N ALA A 105 0.70 10.52 -6.53
CA ALA A 105 0.81 11.52 -7.58
C ALA A 105 -0.40 11.56 -8.53
N MET A 106 -1.35 10.62 -8.42
CA MET A 106 -2.59 10.69 -9.19
C MET A 106 -3.49 11.78 -8.60
N ASP A 107 -3.99 12.65 -9.47
CA ASP A 107 -5.07 13.55 -9.12
C ASP A 107 -6.37 12.72 -9.01
N LEU A 108 -6.71 12.30 -7.79
CA LEU A 108 -7.89 11.47 -7.50
C LEU A 108 -9.11 12.28 -7.10
N ALA A 109 -8.91 13.55 -6.73
CA ALA A 109 -9.98 14.53 -6.75
C ALA A 109 -10.32 14.87 -8.21
N ASN A 110 -11.57 15.25 -8.46
CA ASN A 110 -11.99 15.87 -9.72
C ASN A 110 -12.35 17.33 -9.43
#